data_AF-A0A960T005-F1
#
_entry.id   AF-A0A960T005-F1
#
_cell.length_a   1.000
_cell.length_b   1.000
_cell.length_c   1.000
_cell.angle_alpha   90.00
_cell.angle_beta   90.00
_cell.angle_gamma   90.00
#
_symmetry.space_group_name_H-M   'P 1'
#
loop_
_entity.id
_entity.type
_entity.pdbx_description
1 polymer ?
#
loop_
_entity_poly.entity_id
_entity_poly.type
_entity_poly.pdbx_seq_one_letter_code
_entity_poly.pdbx_strand_id
1 'polypeptide(L)' 'MKATRISLAGLATLMCACSPALVRVKPYERGNLARPVMTESLDPLEKAMTEHAYFSREASFGGGGVGGGGCGCN' A
#
# COMPACT_ATOMS: atom_id res chain seq x y z
N MET A 1 -26.19 24.84 -20.34
CA MET A 1 -26.19 23.36 -20.37
C MET A 1 -25.09 22.76 -21.26
N LYS A 2 -24.88 23.22 -22.51
CA LYS A 2 -23.83 22.68 -23.40
C LYS A 2 -22.41 22.98 -22.87
N ALA A 3 -22.16 24.22 -22.42
CA ALA A 3 -20.88 24.62 -21.82
C ALA A 3 -20.54 23.84 -20.54
N THR A 4 -21.54 23.53 -19.71
CA THR A 4 -21.38 22.73 -18.49
C THR A 4 -20.99 21.28 -18.79
N ARG A 5 -21.53 20.69 -19.87
CA ARG A 5 -21.18 19.34 -20.34
C ARG A 5 -19.77 19.29 -20.94
N ILE A 6 -19.36 20.33 -21.67
CA ILE A 6 -18.00 20.46 -22.21
C ILE A 6 -16.97 20.60 -21.07
N SER A 7 -17.30 21.38 -20.05
CA SER A 7 -16.44 21.57 -18.88
C SER A 7 -16.27 20.28 -18.06
N LEU A 8 -17.34 19.47 -17.93
CA LEU A 8 -17.29 18.19 -17.22
C LEU A 8 -16.48 17.13 -17.99
N ALA A 9 -16.57 17.11 -19.33
CA ALA A 9 -15.76 16.22 -20.16
C ALA A 9 -14.27 16.59 -20.14
N GLY A 10 -13.94 17.88 -20.10
CA GLY A 10 -12.55 18.35 -19.92
C GLY A 10 -11.94 17.91 -18.58
N LEU A 11 -12.71 17.97 -17.50
CA LEU A 11 -12.22 17.55 -16.18
C LEU A 11 -11.96 16.04 -16.08
N ALA A 12 -12.78 15.22 -16.75
CA ALA A 12 -12.61 13.76 -16.75
C ALA A 12 -11.33 13.29 -17.47
N THR A 13 -10.91 13.98 -18.53
CA THR A 13 -9.67 13.65 -19.25
C THR A 13 -8.42 14.04 -18.45
N LEU A 14 -8.50 15.08 -17.60
CA LEU A 14 -7.40 15.50 -16.72
C LEU A 14 -7.11 14.49 -15.60
N MET A 15 -8.14 13.79 -15.11
CA MET A 15 -8.00 12.79 -14.03
C MET A 15 -7.54 11.41 -14.53
N CYS A 16 -7.47 11.19 -15.84
CA CYS A 16 -7.04 9.92 -16.45
C CYS A 16 -5.58 9.99 -16.96
N ALA A 17 -4.71 10.68 -16.23
CA ALA A 17 -3.28 10.76 -16.52
C ALA A 17 -2.54 9.47 -16.08
N CYS A 18 -3.02 8.30 -16.52
CA CYS A 18 -2.26 7.06 -16.42
C CYS A 18 -1.32 7.00 -17.63
N SER A 19 -0.13 7.60 -17.51
CA SER A 19 0.83 7.58 -18.61
C SER A 19 1.41 6.16 -18.78
N PRO A 20 1.42 5.60 -20.00
CA PRO A 20 2.14 4.35 -20.27
C PRO A 20 3.66 4.53 -20.10
N ALA A 21 4.12 5.78 -19.99
CA ALA A 21 5.49 6.18 -19.71
C ALA A 21 5.87 6.16 -18.22
N LEU A 22 4.99 5.68 -17.33
CA LEU A 22 5.39 5.38 -15.94
C LEU A 22 6.50 4.33 -15.97
N VAL A 23 7.70 4.75 -15.56
CA VAL A 23 8.87 3.87 -15.47
C VAL A 23 8.56 2.78 -14.44
N ARG A 24 8.19 1.59 -14.93
CA ARG A 24 8.00 0.41 -14.09
C ARG A 24 9.35 -0.24 -13.88
N VAL A 25 9.94 0.03 -12.71
CA VAL A 25 11.10 -0.71 -12.21
C VAL A 25 10.68 -2.15 -11.95
N LYS A 26 11.52 -3.10 -12.38
CA LYS A 26 11.27 -4.52 -12.13
C LYS A 26 11.34 -4.80 -10.63
N PRO A 27 10.62 -5.81 -10.12
CA PRO A 27 10.55 -6.06 -8.67
C PRO A 27 11.91 -6.15 -7.97
N TYR A 28 12.90 -6.74 -8.64
CA TYR A 28 14.27 -6.92 -8.14
C TYR A 28 15.15 -5.66 -8.25
N GLU A 29 14.81 -4.70 -9.11
CA GLU A 29 15.54 -3.42 -9.25
C GLU A 29 15.23 -2.47 -8.07
N ARG A 30 14.14 -2.73 -7.33
CA ARG A 30 13.76 -1.99 -6.12
C ARG A 30 14.75 -2.17 -4.97
N GLY A 31 15.53 -3.26 -4.98
CA GLY A 31 16.56 -3.51 -3.97
C GLY A 31 17.65 -2.43 -3.95
N ASN A 32 17.92 -1.76 -5.07
CA ASN A 32 18.93 -0.70 -5.15
C ASN A 32 18.58 0.55 -4.32
N LEU A 33 17.30 0.77 -4.03
CA LEU A 33 16.81 1.88 -3.20
C LEU A 33 16.55 1.45 -1.75
N ALA A 34 16.56 0.14 -1.48
CA ALA A 34 16.33 -0.38 -0.14
C ALA A 34 17.58 -0.13 0.72
N ARG A 35 17.38 0.59 1.82
CA ARG A 35 18.42 0.79 2.83
C ARG A 35 18.37 -0.34 3.85
N PRO A 36 19.48 -0.73 4.51
CA PRO A 36 19.46 -1.75 5.54
C PRO A 36 18.44 -1.47 6.65
N VAL A 37 18.23 -0.19 7.00
CA VAL A 37 17.24 0.25 8.00
C VAL A 37 15.78 -0.03 7.63
N MET A 38 15.47 -0.30 6.37
CA MET A 38 14.11 -0.65 5.92
C MET A 38 13.80 -2.14 6.11
N THR A 39 14.70 -2.90 6.74
CA THR A 39 14.47 -4.31 7.03
C THR A 39 13.56 -4.44 8.25
N GLU A 40 12.50 -5.23 8.12
CA GLU A 40 11.43 -5.48 9.13
C GLU A 40 11.90 -6.01 10.50
N SER A 41 13.19 -6.30 10.68
CA SER A 41 13.71 -7.02 11.84
C SER A 41 14.99 -6.42 12.43
N LEU A 42 15.19 -5.10 12.31
CA LEU A 42 16.37 -4.46 12.91
C LEU A 42 16.32 -4.45 14.43
N ASP A 43 15.13 -4.27 15.01
CA ASP A 43 14.91 -4.25 16.46
C ASP A 43 13.72 -5.16 16.83
N PRO A 44 13.93 -6.17 17.70
CA PRO A 44 12.84 -7.03 18.17
C PRO A 44 11.77 -6.27 18.96
N LEU A 45 12.10 -5.18 19.66
CA LEU A 45 11.12 -4.39 20.41
C LEU A 45 10.21 -3.61 19.45
N GLU A 46 10.80 -2.89 18.49
CA GLU A 46 10.05 -2.20 17.42
C GLU A 46 9.10 -3.16 16.70
N LYS A 47 9.58 -4.35 16.34
CA LYS A 47 8.77 -5.38 15.69
C LYS A 47 7.57 -5.78 16.54
N ALA A 48 7.77 -6.11 17.82
CA ALA A 48 6.68 -6.52 18.70
C ALA A 48 5.62 -5.41 18.89
N MET A 49 6.05 -4.16 19.03
CA MET A 49 5.13 -3.02 19.19
C MET A 49 4.34 -2.74 17.91
N THR A 50 5.00 -2.86 16.76
CA THR A 50 4.39 -2.68 15.44
C THR A 50 3.36 -3.78 15.17
N GLU A 51 3.71 -5.04 15.40
CA GLU A 51 2.79 -6.18 15.31
C GLU A 51 1.57 -5.98 16.24
N HIS A 52 1.78 -5.57 17.49
CA HIS A 52 0.69 -5.30 18.43
C HIS A 52 -0.28 -4.22 17.91
N ALA A 53 0.24 -3.14 17.33
CA ALA A 53 -0.57 -2.07 16.75
C ALA A 53 -1.35 -2.55 15.51
N TYR A 54 -0.72 -3.33 14.64
CA TYR A 54 -1.37 -3.91 13.45
C TYR A 54 -2.45 -4.91 13.85
N PHE A 55 -2.18 -5.86 14.73
CA PHE A 55 -3.19 -6.82 15.22
C PHE A 55 -4.38 -6.12 15.87
N SER A 56 -4.13 -5.05 16.63
CA SER A 56 -5.21 -4.30 17.29
C SER A 56 -6.11 -3.55 16.30
N ARG A 57 -5.57 -3.13 15.15
CA ARG A 57 -6.29 -2.34 14.13
C ARG A 57 -6.90 -3.19 13.03
N GLU A 58 -6.22 -4.25 12.65
CA GLU A 58 -6.50 -5.07 11.48
C GLU A 58 -6.79 -6.52 11.88
N ALA A 59 -7.36 -6.70 13.07
CA ALA A 59 -7.64 -7.99 13.68
C ALA A 59 -8.28 -8.99 12.68
N SER A 60 -9.12 -8.51 11.75
CA SER A 60 -9.76 -9.29 10.69
C SER A 60 -8.87 -9.76 9.52
N PHE A 61 -7.70 -9.17 9.30
CA PHE A 61 -6.85 -9.44 8.14
C PHE A 61 -5.73 -10.45 8.39
N GLY A 62 -5.50 -10.86 9.65
CA GLY A 62 -4.42 -11.77 10.02
C GLY A 62 -3.05 -11.07 9.90
N GLY A 63 -2.43 -10.78 11.03
CA GLY A 63 -1.07 -10.21 11.05
C GLY A 63 0.02 -11.18 10.60
N GLY A 64 1.28 -10.74 10.68
CA GLY A 64 2.47 -11.40 10.09
C GLY A 64 2.84 -12.81 10.60
N GLY A 65 2.01 -13.41 11.45
CA GLY A 65 2.09 -14.80 11.85
C GLY A 65 0.82 -15.52 11.41
N VAL A 66 0.97 -16.68 10.76
CA VAL A 66 -0.15 -17.55 10.40
C VAL A 66 -0.99 -17.88 11.64
N GLY A 67 -2.16 -17.24 11.73
CA GLY A 67 -3.19 -17.56 12.70
C GLY A 67 -3.35 -16.59 13.87
N GLY A 68 -4.49 -15.90 13.89
CA GLY A 68 -5.15 -15.51 15.14
C GLY A 68 -5.52 -14.03 15.22
N GLY A 69 -6.80 -13.71 14.94
CA GLY A 69 -7.38 -12.55 15.62
C GLY A 69 -8.57 -11.79 15.06
N GLY A 70 -9.34 -12.25 14.07
CA GLY A 70 -10.57 -11.51 13.71
C GLY A 70 -11.38 -12.14 12.59
N CYS A 71 -12.65 -12.38 12.87
CA CYS A 71 -13.64 -13.13 12.07
C CYS A 71 -13.33 -14.60 11.73
N GLY A 72 -12.07 -15.05 11.69
CA GLY A 72 -11.73 -16.49 11.69
C GLY A 72 -12.16 -17.30 10.46
N CYS A 73 -12.39 -16.67 9.30
CA CYS A 73 -12.62 -17.38 8.05
C CYS A 73 -11.28 -17.52 7.29
N ASN A 74 -10.53 -18.58 7.60
CA ASN A 74 -9.74 -19.27 6.57
C ASN A 74 -10.67 -20.20 5.80
#